data_AF-A0AAU9J6U4-F1
#
_entry.id   AF-A0AAU9J6U4-F1
#
_cell.length_a   1.000
_cell.length_b   1.000
_cell.length_c   1.000
_cell.angle_alpha   90.00
_cell.angle_beta   90.00
_cell.angle_gamma   90.00
#
_symmetry.space_group_name_H-M   'P 1'
#
loop_
_entity.id
_entity.type
_entity.pdbx_description
1 polymer ?
#
loop_
_entity_poly.entity_id
_entity_poly.type
_entity_poly.pdbx_seq_one_letter_code
_entity_poly.pdbx_strand_id
1 'polypeptide(L)'
;MDESDKAYLRKLNSMDSFTSLSSFSTSQTSSSSFMSKSLSLKPDGSPDLKNDNKCHICDKKFSLTNRRHHCRYCGNSICEDHSIKRRVNGEAKKIRMCDNCDREIISGEIKDEIENEISRLQNEVQLVRELNERLAKEHSEKFSKVNNLEAELTNAEKAQKQKEQTLQDKLNLELERGEKARAEVDELRRALEQSHTCEREIGDKCTAYEARLANLKSESETLRERKEELINQVEHLTNKLKGSLPLDQIKMVLCPRCQQKLNQTYRPFSMNGSVLEDEGES
;
A
#
# COMPACT_ATOMS: atom_id res chain seq x y z
N MET A 1 -3.94 17.91 6.40
CA MET A 1 -4.25 19.32 6.07
C MET A 1 -3.45 20.22 6.98
N ASP A 2 -2.42 20.81 6.42
CA ASP A 2 -1.44 21.64 7.13
C ASP A 2 -2.03 23.01 7.48
N GLU A 3 -1.53 23.64 8.53
CA GLU A 3 -2.04 24.93 9.06
C GLU A 3 -1.88 26.06 8.02
N SER A 4 -0.95 25.89 7.08
CA SER A 4 -0.73 26.73 5.90
C SER A 4 -1.93 26.76 4.93
N ASP A 5 -2.59 25.62 4.72
CA ASP A 5 -3.70 25.50 3.76
C ASP A 5 -4.98 26.16 4.29
N LYS A 6 -5.18 26.09 5.61
CA LYS A 6 -6.28 26.80 6.29
C LYS A 6 -6.08 28.32 6.27
N ALA A 7 -4.83 28.79 6.33
CA ALA A 7 -4.50 30.21 6.24
C ALA A 7 -4.74 30.75 4.82
N TYR A 8 -4.46 29.95 3.78
CA TYR A 8 -4.75 30.32 2.39
C TYR A 8 -6.26 30.43 2.12
N LEU A 9 -7.05 29.46 2.59
CA LEU A 9 -8.52 29.48 2.46
C LEU A 9 -9.19 30.62 3.25
N ARG A 10 -8.69 30.99 4.44
CA ARG A 10 -9.17 32.20 5.16
C ARG A 10 -8.86 33.49 4.41
N LYS A 11 -7.75 33.55 3.68
CA LYS A 11 -7.35 34.73 2.90
C LYS A 11 -8.21 34.93 1.66
N LEU A 12 -8.65 33.84 1.03
CA LEU A 12 -9.62 33.85 -0.07
C LEU A 12 -11.02 34.29 0.40
N ASN A 13 -11.50 33.78 1.54
CA ASN A 13 -12.80 34.17 2.11
C ASN A 13 -12.82 35.58 2.74
N SER A 14 -11.67 36.19 3.00
CA SER A 14 -11.56 37.56 3.53
C SER A 14 -11.57 38.64 2.43
N MET A 15 -11.44 38.25 1.16
CA MET A 15 -11.39 39.18 0.02
C MET A 15 -12.77 39.47 -0.60
N ASP A 16 -13.84 38.87 -0.06
CA ASP A 16 -15.24 39.15 -0.45
C ASP A 16 -15.82 40.44 0.18
N SER A 17 -15.06 41.15 1.02
CA SER A 17 -15.55 42.37 1.71
C SER A 17 -15.40 43.67 0.91
N PHE A 18 -15.12 43.59 -0.39
CA PHE A 18 -15.16 44.75 -1.31
C PHE A 18 -16.22 44.58 -2.41
N THR A 19 -17.36 43.99 -2.06
CA THR A 19 -18.57 44.00 -2.89
C THR A 19 -19.54 45.09 -2.44
N SER A 20 -19.11 46.35 -2.48
CA SER A 20 -20.04 47.48 -2.41
C SER A 20 -19.41 48.72 -3.03
N LEU A 21 -19.51 48.81 -4.35
CA LEU A 21 -19.47 50.06 -5.12
C LEU A 21 -20.27 49.85 -6.42
N SER A 22 -21.47 49.30 -6.29
CA SER A 22 -22.48 49.31 -7.35
C SER A 22 -23.29 50.59 -7.24
N SER A 23 -22.72 51.71 -7.68
CA SER A 23 -23.49 52.90 -8.11
C SER A 23 -22.56 53.93 -8.76
N PHE A 24 -22.05 53.59 -9.95
CA PHE A 24 -21.82 54.66 -10.92
C PHE A 24 -23.04 54.67 -11.82
N SER A 25 -23.93 55.63 -11.55
CA SER A 25 -25.04 55.95 -12.43
C SER A 25 -24.51 56.03 -13.86
N THR A 26 -25.22 55.39 -14.79
CA THR A 26 -25.16 55.72 -16.20
C THR A 26 -25.59 57.18 -16.35
N SER A 27 -24.67 58.10 -16.09
CA SER A 27 -24.80 59.49 -16.49
C SER A 27 -24.85 59.44 -18.00
N GLN A 28 -26.07 59.54 -18.51
CA GLN A 28 -26.40 59.88 -19.87
C GLN A 28 -25.30 60.79 -20.39
N THR A 29 -24.51 60.30 -21.33
CA THR A 29 -23.63 61.14 -22.12
C THR A 29 -24.59 62.08 -22.83
N SER A 30 -24.76 63.26 -22.21
CA SER A 30 -25.37 64.40 -22.85
C SER A 30 -24.52 64.56 -24.08
N SER A 31 -25.09 64.24 -25.24
CA SER A 31 -24.51 64.56 -26.53
C SER A 31 -24.19 66.04 -26.45
N SER A 32 -22.94 66.36 -26.14
CA SER A 32 -22.47 67.73 -26.15
C SER A 32 -22.56 68.09 -27.60
N SER A 33 -23.66 68.77 -27.92
CA SER A 33 -23.93 69.38 -29.20
C SER A 33 -22.64 70.07 -29.58
N PHE A 34 -21.92 69.49 -30.53
CA PHE A 34 -20.95 70.22 -31.31
C PHE A 34 -21.77 71.39 -31.81
N MET A 35 -21.64 72.54 -31.16
CA MET A 35 -22.04 73.79 -31.76
C MET A 35 -21.09 73.93 -32.93
N SER A 36 -21.50 73.32 -34.05
CA SER A 36 -21.06 73.65 -35.38
C SER A 36 -21.35 75.13 -35.50
N LYS A 37 -20.40 75.94 -35.04
CA LYS A 37 -20.38 77.36 -35.30
C LYS A 37 -20.42 77.40 -36.82
N SER A 38 -21.58 77.76 -37.35
CA SER A 38 -21.81 77.89 -38.79
C SER A 38 -20.83 78.94 -39.27
N LEU A 39 -19.64 78.47 -39.64
CA LEU A 39 -18.67 79.25 -40.37
C LEU A 39 -19.30 79.36 -41.74
N SER A 40 -19.57 80.59 -42.17
CA SER A 40 -19.83 80.86 -43.58
C SER A 40 -18.58 80.45 -44.35
N LEU A 41 -18.59 79.20 -44.79
CA LEU A 41 -17.56 78.62 -45.62
C LEU A 41 -17.89 78.99 -47.06
N LYS A 42 -16.88 79.41 -47.78
CA LYS A 42 -16.96 79.59 -49.23
C LYS A 42 -17.13 78.22 -49.90
N PRO A 43 -17.54 78.17 -51.20
CA PRO A 43 -17.68 76.92 -51.94
C PRO A 43 -16.41 76.06 -51.99
N ASP A 44 -15.24 76.66 -51.78
CA ASP A 44 -13.94 76.00 -51.69
C ASP A 44 -13.57 75.50 -50.27
N GLY A 45 -14.49 75.62 -49.31
CA GLY A 45 -14.29 75.22 -47.92
C GLY A 45 -13.44 76.18 -47.08
N SER A 46 -13.06 77.34 -47.60
CA SER A 46 -12.31 78.35 -46.83
C SER A 46 -13.25 79.24 -45.99
N PRO A 47 -12.84 79.67 -44.78
CA PRO A 47 -13.69 80.52 -43.94
C PRO A 47 -13.76 81.94 -44.50
N ASP A 48 -14.90 82.60 -44.30
CA ASP A 48 -15.01 84.03 -44.60
C ASP A 48 -14.03 84.85 -43.74
N LEU A 49 -13.17 85.59 -44.43
CA LEU A 49 -12.13 86.40 -43.81
C LEU A 49 -12.74 87.70 -43.28
N LYS A 50 -12.84 87.81 -41.96
CA LYS A 50 -13.34 89.02 -41.30
C LYS A 50 -12.27 90.07 -41.26
N ASN A 51 -12.60 91.29 -41.66
CA ASN A 51 -11.69 92.44 -41.64
C ASN A 51 -11.92 93.33 -40.42
N ASP A 52 -11.83 92.74 -39.23
CA ASP A 52 -11.99 93.51 -37.99
C ASP A 52 -10.84 94.53 -37.82
N ASN A 53 -11.12 95.61 -37.11
CA ASN A 53 -10.14 96.68 -36.85
C ASN A 53 -9.21 96.37 -35.65
N LYS A 54 -9.43 95.24 -34.98
CA LYS A 54 -8.69 94.78 -33.81
C LYS A 54 -8.44 93.27 -33.85
N CYS A 55 -7.40 92.82 -33.16
CA CYS A 55 -7.10 91.39 -33.02
C CYS A 55 -8.21 90.68 -32.23
N HIS A 56 -8.68 89.55 -32.75
CA HIS A 56 -9.72 88.73 -32.14
C HIS A 56 -9.33 88.07 -30.81
N ILE A 57 -8.02 88.00 -30.48
CA ILE A 57 -7.52 87.37 -29.25
C ILE A 57 -7.20 88.40 -28.17
N CYS A 58 -6.47 89.48 -28.51
CA CYS A 58 -6.02 90.48 -27.53
C CYS A 58 -6.65 91.86 -27.68
N ASP A 59 -7.61 92.04 -28.59
CA ASP A 59 -8.32 93.29 -28.87
C ASP A 59 -7.44 94.50 -29.26
N LYS A 60 -6.13 94.33 -29.46
CA LYS A 60 -5.23 95.40 -29.95
C LYS A 60 -5.64 95.84 -31.37
N LYS A 61 -5.79 97.14 -31.59
CA LYS A 61 -6.11 97.72 -32.91
C LYS A 61 -4.97 97.48 -33.91
N PHE A 62 -5.32 97.22 -35.16
CA PHE A 62 -4.32 97.13 -36.23
C PHE A 62 -3.82 98.52 -36.63
N SER A 63 -2.54 98.59 -36.99
CA SER A 63 -1.83 99.80 -37.39
C SER A 63 -0.76 99.47 -38.43
N LEU A 64 0.02 100.46 -38.88
CA LEU A 64 1.12 100.23 -39.83
C LEU A 64 2.20 99.28 -39.29
N THR A 65 2.39 99.26 -37.96
CA THR A 65 3.35 98.37 -37.27
C THR A 65 2.69 97.08 -36.77
N ASN A 66 1.44 97.13 -36.32
CA ASN A 66 0.65 95.95 -35.94
C ASN A 66 -0.24 95.51 -37.12
N ARG A 67 0.34 94.74 -38.05
CA ARG A 67 -0.34 94.32 -39.28
C ARG A 67 -1.44 93.29 -39.00
N ARG A 68 -2.49 93.34 -39.81
CA ARG A 68 -3.61 92.39 -39.77
C ARG A 68 -3.24 91.09 -40.48
N HIS A 69 -3.53 89.97 -39.84
CA HIS A 69 -3.49 88.64 -40.43
C HIS A 69 -4.83 87.94 -40.21
N HIS A 70 -5.17 86.94 -41.02
CA HIS A 70 -6.40 86.17 -40.81
C HIS A 70 -6.09 84.75 -40.34
N CYS A 71 -6.92 84.20 -39.46
CA CYS A 71 -6.87 82.76 -39.20
C CYS A 71 -7.46 82.01 -40.41
N ARG A 72 -6.72 81.08 -41.01
CA ARG A 72 -7.22 80.28 -42.14
C ARG A 72 -8.20 79.18 -41.72
N TYR A 73 -8.40 79.00 -40.41
CA TYR A 73 -9.35 78.04 -39.84
C TYR A 73 -10.69 78.70 -39.45
N CYS A 74 -10.67 79.81 -38.70
CA CYS A 74 -11.90 80.47 -38.23
C CYS A 74 -12.23 81.82 -38.92
N GLY A 75 -11.35 82.31 -39.81
CA GLY A 75 -11.56 83.53 -40.60
C GLY A 75 -11.34 84.86 -39.85
N ASN A 76 -11.20 84.85 -38.52
CA ASN A 76 -11.06 86.08 -37.72
C ASN A 76 -9.71 86.80 -37.96
N SER A 77 -9.72 88.13 -37.79
CA SER A 77 -8.51 88.97 -37.83
C SER A 77 -7.66 88.86 -36.56
N ILE A 78 -6.36 88.65 -36.69
CA ILE A 78 -5.38 88.43 -35.61
C ILE A 78 -4.07 89.18 -35.88
N CYS A 79 -3.28 89.47 -34.84
CA CYS A 79 -1.93 90.03 -34.98
C CYS A 79 -0.88 88.91 -35.10
N GLU A 80 0.37 89.28 -35.42
CA GLU A 80 1.47 88.31 -35.57
C GLU A 80 1.70 87.52 -34.26
N ASP A 81 1.68 88.20 -33.11
CA ASP A 81 1.89 87.60 -31.78
C ASP A 81 0.92 86.45 -31.46
N HIS A 82 -0.30 86.46 -32.02
CA HIS A 82 -1.32 85.43 -31.78
C HIS A 82 -1.49 84.47 -32.97
N SER A 83 -0.50 84.44 -33.85
CA SER A 83 -0.49 83.58 -35.04
C SER A 83 0.90 83.08 -35.41
N ILE A 84 1.79 83.01 -34.42
CA ILE A 84 3.20 82.65 -34.57
C ILE A 84 3.34 81.24 -35.18
N LYS A 85 2.45 80.33 -34.78
CA LYS A 85 2.47 78.94 -35.27
C LYS A 85 1.75 78.80 -36.61
N ARG A 86 2.29 77.93 -37.47
CA ARG A 86 1.65 77.51 -38.72
C ARG A 86 1.41 76.02 -38.69
N ARG A 87 0.19 75.59 -39.03
CA ARG A 87 -0.17 74.17 -39.14
C ARG A 87 -0.20 73.73 -40.58
N VAL A 88 0.05 72.45 -40.78
CA VAL A 88 -0.07 71.80 -42.08
C VAL A 88 -1.56 71.54 -42.35
N ASN A 89 -2.07 71.96 -43.50
CA ASN A 89 -3.42 71.62 -43.94
C ASN A 89 -3.44 70.25 -44.65
N GLY A 90 -4.62 69.78 -45.06
CA GLY A 90 -4.78 68.53 -45.81
C GLY A 90 -3.99 68.42 -47.13
N GLU A 91 -3.46 69.53 -47.66
CA GLU A 91 -2.61 69.59 -48.87
C GLU A 91 -1.11 69.73 -48.54
N ALA A 92 -0.70 69.39 -47.32
CA ALA A 92 0.68 69.52 -46.83
C ALA A 92 1.25 70.96 -46.79
N LYS A 93 0.42 72.00 -46.94
CA LYS A 93 0.84 73.41 -46.91
C LYS A 93 0.73 73.99 -45.51
N LYS A 94 1.75 74.75 -45.08
CA LYS A 94 1.75 75.46 -43.78
C LYS A 94 0.86 76.71 -43.83
N ILE A 95 -0.34 76.61 -43.25
CA ILE A 95 -1.31 77.70 -43.14
C ILE A 95 -1.22 78.41 -41.78
N ARG A 96 -1.51 79.72 -41.78
CA ARG A 96 -1.53 80.55 -40.56
C ARG A 96 -2.83 80.32 -39.79
N MET A 97 -2.72 80.04 -38.50
CA MET A 97 -3.85 79.82 -37.61
C MET A 97 -3.68 80.66 -36.35
N CYS A 98 -4.79 81.00 -35.70
CA CYS A 98 -4.73 81.67 -34.41
C CYS A 98 -4.49 80.69 -33.26
N ASP A 99 -3.91 81.17 -32.16
CA ASP A 99 -3.57 80.32 -31.01
C ASP A 99 -4.79 79.62 -30.39
N ASN A 100 -5.98 80.23 -30.45
CA ASN A 100 -7.21 79.60 -29.96
C ASN A 100 -7.58 78.36 -30.79
N CYS A 101 -7.56 78.47 -32.12
CA CYS A 101 -7.84 77.34 -32.99
C CYS A 101 -6.74 76.27 -32.92
N ASP A 102 -5.47 76.65 -32.78
CA ASP A 102 -4.37 75.71 -32.55
C ASP A 102 -4.58 74.90 -31.27
N ARG A 103 -4.96 75.57 -30.18
CA ARG A 103 -5.22 74.96 -28.88
C ARG A 103 -6.45 74.05 -28.92
N GLU A 104 -7.52 74.46 -29.60
CA GLU A 104 -8.73 73.65 -29.77
C GLU A 104 -8.43 72.35 -30.51
N ILE A 105 -7.66 72.40 -31.60
CA ILE A 105 -7.26 71.21 -32.36
C ILE A 105 -6.39 70.28 -31.49
N ILE A 106 -5.34 70.80 -30.83
CA ILE A 106 -4.49 69.99 -29.94
C ILE A 106 -5.33 69.36 -28.82
N SER A 107 -6.22 70.13 -28.21
CA SER A 107 -7.08 69.65 -27.13
C SER A 107 -8.02 68.54 -27.62
N GLY A 108 -8.53 68.64 -28.84
CA GLY A 108 -9.28 67.57 -29.50
C GLY A 108 -8.42 66.32 -29.71
N GLU A 109 -7.25 66.46 -30.34
CA GLU A 109 -6.31 65.36 -30.60
C GLU A 109 -5.92 64.62 -29.31
N ILE A 110 -5.59 65.35 -28.24
CA ILE A 110 -5.24 64.78 -26.93
C ILE A 110 -6.45 64.07 -26.30
N LYS A 111 -7.65 64.66 -26.39
CA LYS A 111 -8.87 64.02 -25.87
C LYS A 111 -9.16 62.72 -26.59
N ASP A 112 -9.10 62.72 -27.92
CA ASP A 112 -9.32 61.52 -28.73
C ASP A 112 -8.29 60.43 -28.37
N GLU A 113 -7.02 60.78 -28.19
CA GLU A 113 -5.98 59.82 -27.77
C GLU A 113 -6.26 59.25 -26.37
N ILE A 114 -6.65 60.09 -25.41
CA ILE A 114 -7.02 59.65 -24.05
C ILE A 114 -8.25 58.74 -24.09
N GLU A 115 -9.29 59.10 -24.85
CA GLU A 115 -10.53 58.31 -24.97
C GLU A 115 -10.26 56.95 -25.60
N ASN A 116 -9.40 56.90 -26.62
CA ASN A 116 -8.97 55.64 -27.24
C ASN A 116 -8.19 54.76 -26.24
N GLU A 117 -7.28 55.34 -25.46
CA GLU A 117 -6.51 54.59 -24.48
C GLU A 117 -7.37 54.10 -23.30
N ILE A 118 -8.30 54.92 -22.81
CA ILE A 118 -9.28 54.51 -21.81
C ILE A 118 -10.11 53.33 -22.32
N SER A 119 -10.60 53.40 -23.56
CA SER A 119 -11.37 52.33 -24.18
C SER A 119 -10.56 51.04 -24.30
N ARG A 120 -9.28 51.15 -24.66
CA ARG A 120 -8.35 50.01 -24.73
C ARG A 120 -8.15 49.35 -23.36
N LEU A 121 -7.85 50.16 -22.34
CA LEU A 121 -7.63 49.67 -20.97
C LEU A 121 -8.90 49.06 -20.38
N GLN A 122 -10.08 49.61 -20.67
CA GLN A 122 -11.36 49.03 -20.26
C GLN A 122 -11.56 47.64 -20.84
N ASN A 123 -11.25 47.44 -22.13
CA ASN A 123 -11.33 46.13 -22.78
C ASN A 123 -10.32 45.14 -22.16
N GLU A 124 -9.10 45.58 -21.88
CA GLU A 124 -8.08 44.74 -21.25
C GLU A 124 -8.49 44.30 -19.83
N VAL A 125 -9.00 45.22 -19.02
CA VAL A 125 -9.54 44.92 -17.68
C VAL A 125 -10.70 43.92 -17.76
N GLN A 126 -11.59 44.07 -18.74
CA GLN A 126 -12.70 43.14 -18.93
C GLN A 126 -12.21 41.73 -19.27
N LEU A 127 -11.25 41.61 -20.20
CA LEU A 127 -10.64 40.32 -20.55
C LEU A 127 -9.97 39.64 -19.36
N VAL A 128 -9.24 40.40 -18.54
CA VAL A 128 -8.58 39.88 -17.34
C VAL A 128 -9.60 39.40 -16.30
N ARG A 129 -10.71 40.13 -16.11
CA ARG A 129 -11.79 39.71 -15.21
C ARG A 129 -12.40 38.38 -15.65
N GLU A 130 -12.74 38.26 -16.93
CA GLU A 130 -13.31 37.02 -17.48
C GLU A 130 -12.33 35.84 -17.41
N LEU A 131 -11.04 36.08 -17.62
CA LEU A 131 -10.01 35.06 -17.43
C LEU A 131 -9.91 34.62 -15.96
N ASN A 132 -9.90 35.56 -15.02
CA ASN A 132 -9.84 35.25 -13.59
C ASN A 132 -11.06 34.44 -13.12
N GLU A 133 -12.25 34.79 -13.59
CA GLU A 133 -13.46 34.03 -13.27
C GLU A 133 -13.41 32.60 -13.81
N ARG A 134 -12.92 32.41 -15.05
CA ARG A 134 -12.73 31.07 -15.62
C ARG A 134 -11.71 30.27 -14.82
N LEU A 135 -10.56 30.86 -14.52
CA LEU A 135 -9.52 30.21 -13.73
C LEU A 135 -10.02 29.83 -12.32
N ALA A 136 -10.82 30.69 -11.69
CA ALA A 136 -11.41 30.39 -10.39
C ALA A 136 -12.38 29.19 -10.45
N LYS A 137 -13.21 29.10 -11.49
CA LYS A 137 -14.10 27.95 -11.72
C LYS A 137 -13.30 26.66 -11.94
N GLU A 138 -12.31 26.69 -12.84
CA GLU A 138 -11.44 25.55 -13.10
C GLU A 138 -10.70 25.09 -11.83
N HIS A 139 -10.20 26.03 -11.03
CA HIS A 139 -9.53 25.72 -9.78
C HIS A 139 -10.48 25.04 -8.78
N SER A 140 -11.70 25.56 -8.63
CA SER A 140 -12.73 24.96 -7.77
C SER A 140 -13.09 23.53 -8.18
N GLU A 141 -13.26 23.30 -9.49
CA GLU A 141 -13.52 21.97 -10.04
C GLU A 141 -12.35 21.00 -9.81
N LYS A 142 -11.12 21.44 -10.09
CA LYS A 142 -9.91 20.64 -9.87
C LYS A 142 -9.74 20.32 -8.40
N PHE A 143 -9.95 21.29 -7.50
CA PHE A 143 -9.88 21.08 -6.06
C PHE A 143 -10.90 20.03 -5.59
N SER A 144 -12.14 20.08 -6.09
CA SER A 144 -13.17 19.09 -5.78
C SER A 144 -12.79 17.68 -6.27
N LYS A 145 -12.21 17.58 -7.47
CA LYS A 145 -11.71 16.30 -8.03
C LYS A 145 -10.57 15.73 -7.17
N VAL A 146 -9.62 16.56 -6.75
CA VAL A 146 -8.51 16.15 -5.88
C VAL A 146 -9.05 15.61 -4.56
N ASN A 147 -9.96 16.33 -3.89
CA ASN A 147 -10.54 15.87 -2.62
C ASN A 147 -11.28 14.53 -2.76
N ASN A 148 -12.01 14.33 -3.86
CA ASN A 148 -12.70 13.05 -4.12
C ASN A 148 -11.68 11.91 -4.32
N LEU A 149 -10.63 12.13 -5.10
CA LEU A 149 -9.57 11.15 -5.33
C LEU A 149 -8.82 10.82 -4.03
N GLU A 150 -8.54 11.81 -3.18
CA GLU A 150 -7.91 11.60 -1.88
C GLU A 150 -8.79 10.74 -0.95
N ALA A 151 -10.10 10.97 -0.96
CA ALA A 151 -11.05 10.18 -0.19
C ALA A 151 -11.17 8.74 -0.72
N GLU A 152 -11.22 8.56 -2.04
CA GLU A 152 -11.22 7.23 -2.67
C GLU A 152 -9.93 6.46 -2.36
N LEU A 153 -8.78 7.12 -2.46
CA LEU A 153 -7.48 6.52 -2.14
C LEU A 153 -7.43 6.07 -0.68
N THR A 154 -7.82 6.93 0.26
CA THR A 154 -7.85 6.62 1.70
C THR A 154 -8.76 5.42 1.99
N ASN A 155 -9.92 5.35 1.35
CA ASN A 155 -10.86 4.23 1.52
C ASN A 155 -10.29 2.93 0.92
N ALA A 156 -9.66 3.00 -0.24
CA ALA A 156 -9.03 1.87 -0.89
C ALA A 156 -7.86 1.33 -0.04
N GLU A 157 -7.01 2.20 0.50
CA GLU A 157 -5.91 1.84 1.40
C GLU A 157 -6.42 1.15 2.66
N LYS A 158 -7.49 1.69 3.29
CA LYS A 158 -8.10 1.08 4.47
C LYS A 158 -8.67 -0.31 4.17
N ALA A 159 -9.39 -0.45 3.05
CA ALA A 159 -9.95 -1.73 2.62
C ALA A 159 -8.85 -2.76 2.32
N GLN A 160 -7.75 -2.33 1.69
CA GLN A 160 -6.62 -3.18 1.38
C GLN A 160 -5.91 -3.65 2.66
N LYS A 161 -5.67 -2.73 3.61
CA LYS A 161 -5.07 -3.06 4.91
C LYS A 161 -5.91 -4.08 5.70
N GLN A 162 -7.24 -3.97 5.64
CA GLN A 162 -8.13 -4.94 6.27
C GLN A 162 -8.04 -6.33 5.62
N LYS A 163 -7.94 -6.39 4.29
CA LYS A 163 -7.74 -7.65 3.56
C LYS A 163 -6.40 -8.29 3.89
N GLU A 164 -5.33 -7.49 3.93
CA GLU A 164 -4.00 -7.94 4.32
C GLU A 164 -4.00 -8.52 5.73
N GLN A 165 -4.59 -7.81 6.70
CA GLN A 165 -4.72 -8.32 8.07
C GLN A 165 -5.49 -9.65 8.12
N THR A 166 -6.60 -9.75 7.38
CA THR A 166 -7.40 -10.98 7.31
C THR A 166 -6.59 -12.15 6.73
N LEU A 167 -5.76 -11.90 5.71
CA LEU A 167 -4.89 -12.92 5.13
C LEU A 167 -3.77 -13.31 6.10
N GLN A 168 -3.21 -12.35 6.82
CA GLN A 168 -2.19 -12.61 7.85
C GLN A 168 -2.76 -13.49 8.97
N ASP A 169 -3.97 -13.20 9.44
CA ASP A 169 -4.63 -13.99 10.48
C ASP A 169 -4.90 -15.44 10.00
N LYS A 170 -5.35 -15.60 8.75
CA LYS A 170 -5.54 -16.92 8.13
C LYS A 170 -4.21 -17.68 8.00
N LEU A 171 -3.14 -17.02 7.57
CA LEU A 171 -1.83 -17.63 7.46
C LEU A 171 -1.33 -18.12 8.81
N ASN A 172 -1.47 -17.30 9.86
CA ASN A 172 -1.08 -17.66 11.21
C ASN A 172 -1.88 -18.88 11.72
N LEU A 173 -3.18 -18.93 11.44
CA LEU A 173 -4.02 -20.07 11.80
C LEU A 173 -3.59 -21.36 11.09
N GLU A 174 -3.27 -21.30 9.79
CA GLU A 174 -2.79 -22.46 9.04
C GLU A 174 -1.39 -22.90 9.49
N LEU A 175 -0.52 -21.97 9.89
CA LEU A 175 0.77 -22.31 10.48
C LEU A 175 0.61 -23.06 11.81
N GLU A 176 -0.25 -22.58 12.70
CA GLU A 176 -0.54 -23.23 13.98
C GLU A 176 -1.15 -24.63 13.77
N ARG A 177 -2.06 -24.77 12.81
CA ARG A 177 -2.61 -26.09 12.41
C ARG A 177 -1.51 -27.02 11.91
N GLY A 178 -0.60 -26.51 11.07
CA GLY A 178 0.53 -27.26 10.56
C GLY A 178 1.50 -27.70 11.67
N GLU A 179 1.73 -26.87 12.68
CA GLU A 179 2.55 -27.23 13.84
C GLU A 179 1.91 -28.34 14.68
N LYS A 180 0.60 -28.26 14.94
CA LYS A 180 -0.14 -29.32 15.66
C LYS A 180 -0.09 -30.64 14.90
N ALA A 181 -0.35 -30.62 13.60
CA ALA A 181 -0.28 -31.82 12.77
C ALA A 181 1.12 -32.44 12.75
N ARG A 182 2.19 -31.61 12.70
CA ARG A 182 3.58 -32.11 12.81
C ARG A 182 3.83 -32.77 14.16
N ALA A 183 3.39 -32.16 15.26
CA ALA A 183 3.53 -32.73 16.59
C ALA A 183 2.81 -34.09 16.74
N GLU A 184 1.60 -34.21 16.17
CA GLU A 184 0.85 -35.47 16.14
C GLU A 184 1.58 -36.55 15.33
N VAL A 185 2.14 -36.20 14.16
CA VAL A 185 2.93 -37.13 13.35
C VAL A 185 4.18 -37.60 14.10
N ASP A 186 4.88 -36.70 14.79
CA ASP A 186 6.07 -37.06 15.57
C ASP A 186 5.72 -37.99 16.74
N GLU A 187 4.57 -37.80 17.38
CA GLU A 187 4.08 -38.70 18.42
C GLU A 187 3.76 -40.09 17.87
N LEU A 188 3.07 -40.16 16.73
CA LEU A 188 2.78 -41.44 16.06
C LEU A 188 4.05 -42.16 15.63
N ARG A 189 5.07 -41.45 15.14
CA ARG A 189 6.39 -42.04 14.82
C ARG A 189 7.04 -42.65 16.05
N ARG A 190 7.06 -41.94 17.19
CA ARG A 190 7.62 -42.46 18.44
C ARG A 190 6.88 -43.72 18.90
N ALA A 191 5.55 -43.71 18.87
CA ALA A 191 4.74 -44.87 19.23
C ALA A 191 5.03 -46.08 18.32
N LEU A 192 5.20 -45.85 17.02
CA LEU A 192 5.55 -46.89 16.05
C LEU A 192 6.95 -47.48 16.32
N GLU A 193 7.94 -46.64 16.61
CA GLU A 193 9.29 -47.09 16.98
C GLU A 193 9.30 -47.92 18.26
N GLN A 194 8.51 -47.53 19.26
CA GLN A 194 8.33 -48.32 20.48
C GLN A 194 7.66 -49.65 20.20
N SER A 195 6.61 -49.67 19.36
CA SER A 195 5.93 -50.91 18.95
C SER A 195 6.90 -51.87 18.26
N HIS A 196 7.70 -51.39 17.30
CA HIS A 196 8.70 -52.21 16.62
C HIS A 196 9.79 -52.73 17.55
N THR A 197 10.16 -51.96 18.58
CA THR A 197 11.12 -52.41 19.58
C THR A 197 10.53 -53.52 20.45
N CYS A 198 9.27 -53.36 20.89
CA CYS A 198 8.53 -54.38 21.64
C CYS A 198 8.34 -55.67 20.81
N GLU A 199 7.98 -55.56 19.53
CA GLU A 199 7.88 -56.69 18.61
C GLU A 199 9.20 -57.45 18.50
N ARG A 200 10.33 -56.74 18.41
CA ARG A 200 11.66 -57.35 18.35
C ARG A 200 11.98 -58.10 19.65
N GLU A 201 11.77 -57.48 20.80
CA GLU A 201 12.01 -58.11 22.11
C GLU A 201 11.14 -59.36 22.32
N ILE A 202 9.87 -59.31 21.91
CA ILE A 202 8.98 -60.47 21.96
C ILE A 202 9.48 -61.55 21.01
N GLY A 203 9.90 -61.19 19.79
CA GLY A 203 10.50 -62.11 18.83
C GLY A 203 11.73 -62.81 19.39
N ASP A 204 12.66 -62.07 19.99
CA ASP A 204 13.87 -62.60 20.62
C ASP A 204 13.53 -63.56 21.78
N LYS A 205 12.53 -63.21 22.61
CA LYS A 205 12.04 -64.10 23.68
C LYS A 205 11.41 -65.38 23.13
N CYS A 206 10.57 -65.27 22.10
CA CYS A 206 9.93 -66.44 21.47
C CYS A 206 10.99 -67.40 20.92
N THR A 207 11.99 -66.90 20.18
CA THR A 207 13.08 -67.74 19.66
C THR A 207 13.89 -68.40 20.78
N ALA A 208 14.17 -67.68 21.88
CA ALA A 208 14.84 -68.25 23.04
C ALA A 208 14.01 -69.36 23.72
N TYR A 209 12.69 -69.16 23.87
CA TYR A 209 11.79 -70.18 24.44
C TYR A 209 11.67 -71.41 23.53
N GLU A 210 11.61 -71.23 22.21
CA GLU A 210 11.61 -72.32 21.24
C GLU A 210 12.88 -73.17 21.34
N ALA A 211 14.05 -72.53 21.45
CA ALA A 211 15.33 -73.22 21.66
C ALA A 211 15.35 -73.99 23.00
N ARG A 212 14.87 -73.38 24.10
CA ARG A 212 14.76 -74.05 25.40
C ARG A 212 13.82 -75.26 25.34
N LEU A 213 12.68 -75.12 24.67
CA LEU A 213 11.72 -76.21 24.44
C LEU A 213 12.36 -77.36 23.63
N ALA A 214 13.14 -77.04 22.59
CA ALA A 214 13.85 -78.06 21.81
C ALA A 214 14.88 -78.82 22.65
N ASN A 215 15.64 -78.11 23.49
CA ASN A 215 16.61 -78.72 24.41
C ASN A 215 15.91 -79.63 25.44
N LEU A 216 14.85 -79.16 26.10
CA LEU A 216 14.08 -79.96 27.07
C LEU A 216 13.46 -81.20 26.44
N LYS A 217 12.99 -81.11 25.18
CA LYS A 217 12.51 -82.27 24.43
C LYS A 217 13.62 -83.28 24.19
N SER A 218 14.80 -82.83 23.76
CA SER A 218 15.97 -83.71 23.57
C SER A 218 16.38 -84.38 24.89
N GLU A 219 16.41 -83.63 25.98
CA GLU A 219 16.73 -84.17 27.32
C GLU A 219 15.70 -85.22 27.75
N SER A 220 14.41 -84.94 27.57
CA SER A 220 13.33 -85.90 27.83
C SER A 220 13.47 -87.18 26.99
N GLU A 221 13.87 -87.07 25.73
CA GLU A 221 14.18 -88.21 24.85
C GLU A 221 15.31 -89.06 25.45
N THR A 222 16.43 -88.44 25.82
CA THR A 222 17.59 -89.15 26.38
C THR A 222 17.28 -89.84 27.72
N LEU A 223 16.49 -89.19 28.58
CA LEU A 223 16.04 -89.78 29.84
C LEU A 223 15.11 -90.99 29.60
N ARG A 224 14.29 -90.93 28.54
CA ARG A 224 13.42 -92.03 28.14
C ARG A 224 14.23 -93.23 27.65
N GLU A 225 15.22 -93.00 26.79
CA GLU A 225 16.15 -94.03 26.32
C GLU A 225 16.91 -94.66 27.51
N ARG A 226 17.42 -93.84 28.43
CA ARG A 226 18.12 -94.32 29.63
C ARG A 226 17.22 -95.14 30.55
N LYS A 227 15.97 -94.72 30.73
CA LYS A 227 14.95 -95.48 31.48
C LYS A 227 14.73 -96.84 30.85
N GLU A 228 14.57 -96.91 29.53
CA GLU A 228 14.35 -98.15 28.80
C GLU A 228 15.57 -99.10 28.88
N GLU A 229 16.78 -98.55 28.78
CA GLU A 229 18.01 -99.31 29.01
C GLU A 229 18.07 -99.92 30.42
N LEU A 230 17.74 -99.14 31.46
CA LEU A 230 17.71 -99.62 32.84
C LEU A 230 16.64 -100.70 33.05
N ILE A 231 15.46 -100.56 32.43
CA ILE A 231 14.42 -101.60 32.45
C ILE A 231 14.96 -102.90 31.86
N ASN A 232 15.59 -102.83 30.69
CA ASN A 232 16.20 -104.00 30.04
C ASN A 232 17.30 -104.64 30.91
N GLN A 233 18.13 -103.83 31.58
CA GLN A 233 19.14 -104.32 32.53
C GLN A 233 18.50 -105.04 33.72
N VAL A 234 17.44 -104.48 34.30
CA VAL A 234 16.70 -105.10 35.41
C VAL A 234 16.06 -106.41 34.97
N GLU A 235 15.45 -106.47 33.78
CA GLU A 235 14.87 -107.69 33.22
C GLU A 235 15.92 -108.78 33.00
N HIS A 236 17.09 -108.42 32.45
CA HIS A 236 18.22 -109.33 32.26
C HIS A 236 18.72 -109.91 33.59
N LEU A 237 18.91 -109.06 34.60
CA LEU A 237 19.30 -109.49 35.94
C LEU A 237 18.23 -110.38 36.57
N THR A 238 16.95 -110.01 36.42
CA THR A 238 15.81 -110.79 36.93
C THR A 238 15.75 -112.17 36.27
N ASN A 239 16.00 -112.27 34.97
CA ASN A 239 16.04 -113.55 34.25
C ASN A 239 17.23 -114.41 34.66
N LYS A 240 18.41 -113.82 34.87
CA LYS A 240 19.57 -114.52 35.47
C LYS A 240 19.23 -115.07 36.86
N LEU A 241 18.54 -114.27 37.68
CA LEU A 241 18.10 -114.67 39.02
C LEU A 241 17.07 -115.80 38.99
N LYS A 242 16.14 -115.84 38.02
CA LYS A 242 15.17 -116.95 37.86
C LYS A 242 15.85 -118.30 37.65
N GLY A 243 17.02 -118.34 37.00
CA GLY A 243 17.83 -119.56 36.84
C GLY A 243 18.72 -119.90 38.03
N SER A 244 18.80 -119.02 39.04
CA SER A 244 19.58 -119.24 40.25
C SER A 244 18.73 -119.90 41.34
N LEU A 245 19.29 -120.89 42.03
CA LEU A 245 18.59 -121.61 43.10
C LEU A 245 18.40 -120.69 44.32
N PRO A 246 17.18 -120.52 44.86
CA PRO A 246 16.94 -119.64 46.00
C PRO A 246 17.86 -119.96 47.17
N LEU A 247 18.44 -118.93 47.78
CA LEU A 247 19.42 -119.09 48.86
C LEU A 247 18.86 -119.94 50.02
N ASP A 248 17.56 -119.85 50.27
CA ASP A 248 16.88 -120.64 51.30
C ASP A 248 16.77 -122.13 50.96
N GLN A 249 16.66 -122.48 49.67
CA GLN A 249 16.74 -123.87 49.22
C GLN A 249 18.17 -124.41 49.35
N ILE A 250 19.18 -123.58 49.08
CA ILE A 250 20.60 -123.95 49.29
C ILE A 250 20.90 -124.16 50.79
N LYS A 251 20.42 -123.27 51.67
CA LYS A 251 20.61 -123.37 53.12
C LYS A 251 20.12 -124.69 53.72
N MET A 252 19.09 -125.31 53.13
CA MET A 252 18.54 -126.60 53.59
C MET A 252 19.44 -127.81 53.27
N VAL A 253 20.39 -127.68 52.33
CA VAL A 253 21.25 -128.79 51.88
C VAL A 253 22.71 -128.62 52.37
N LEU A 254 23.05 -127.47 52.97
CA LEU A 254 24.40 -127.18 53.44
C LEU A 254 24.66 -127.74 54.85
N CYS A 255 25.89 -128.21 55.09
CA CYS A 255 26.33 -128.59 56.44
C CYS A 255 26.57 -127.35 57.33
N PRO A 256 26.59 -127.51 58.67
CA PRO A 256 26.67 -126.39 59.62
C PRO A 256 27.86 -125.45 59.39
N ARG A 257 29.03 -125.99 59.00
CA ARG A 257 30.23 -125.18 58.68
C ARG A 257 30.06 -124.35 57.41
N CYS A 258 29.41 -124.87 56.38
CA CYS A 258 29.19 -124.16 55.12
C CYS A 258 28.09 -123.09 55.25
N GLN A 259 27.07 -123.35 56.06
CA GLN A 259 26.01 -122.39 56.35
C GLN A 259 26.54 -121.17 57.13
N GLN A 260 27.46 -121.40 58.08
CA GLN A 260 28.12 -120.34 58.83
C GLN A 260 29.00 -119.44 57.94
N LYS A 261 29.74 -120.04 56.97
CA LYS A 261 30.50 -119.28 55.97
C LYS A 261 29.59 -118.48 55.03
N LEU A 262 28.49 -119.08 54.56
CA LEU A 262 27.52 -118.41 53.69
C LEU A 262 26.94 -117.15 54.35
N ASN A 263 26.55 -117.26 55.62
CA ASN A 263 25.99 -116.15 56.41
C ASN A 263 27.03 -115.06 56.74
N GLN A 264 28.32 -115.39 56.78
CA GLN A 264 29.39 -114.39 56.93
C GLN A 264 29.64 -113.60 55.63
N THR A 265 29.42 -114.22 54.47
CA THR A 265 29.64 -113.60 53.15
C THR A 265 28.41 -112.87 52.59
N TYR A 266 27.21 -113.23 53.00
CA TYR A 266 25.98 -112.63 52.50
C TYR A 266 25.60 -111.38 53.33
N ARG A 267 25.82 -110.18 52.77
CA ARG A 267 25.26 -108.92 53.30
C ARG A 267 23.99 -108.56 52.52
N PRO A 268 22.83 -108.37 53.17
CA PRO A 268 21.64 -107.87 52.49
C PRO A 268 21.89 -106.44 52.01
N PHE A 269 21.49 -106.14 50.78
CA PHE A 269 21.57 -104.80 50.20
C PHE A 269 20.61 -103.88 50.95
N SER A 270 21.12 -102.87 51.66
CA SER A 270 20.33 -101.83 52.31
C SER A 270 20.08 -100.71 51.30
N MET A 271 18.83 -100.56 50.87
CA MET A 271 18.37 -99.43 50.05
C MET A 271 18.35 -98.17 50.91
N ASN A 272 19.32 -97.29 50.75
CA ASN A 272 19.26 -95.89 51.19
C ASN A 272 20.00 -95.03 50.15
N GLY A 273 19.26 -94.56 49.15
CA GLY A 273 19.71 -93.57 48.17
C GLY A 273 18.65 -92.48 48.12
N SER A 274 18.93 -91.39 48.84
CA SER A 274 18.16 -90.17 48.94
C SER A 274 17.92 -89.51 47.59
N VAL A 275 16.67 -89.08 47.37
CA VAL A 275 16.26 -88.08 46.39
C VAL A 275 17.04 -86.79 46.68
N LEU A 276 17.75 -86.26 45.69
CA LEU A 276 18.24 -84.88 45.71
C LEU A 276 17.22 -84.03 44.96
N GLU A 277 16.54 -83.18 45.73
CA GLU A 277 15.70 -82.09 45.25
C GLU A 277 16.59 -80.97 44.69
N ASP A 278 16.21 -80.51 43.49
CA ASP A 278 16.09 -79.14 43.00
C ASP A 278 16.90 -78.02 43.70
N GLU A 279 17.73 -77.30 42.95
CA GLU A 279 17.78 -75.83 42.98
C GLU A 279 18.08 -75.30 41.58
N GLY A 280 17.03 -74.82 40.92
CA GLY A 280 17.11 -73.90 39.80
C GLY A 280 17.24 -72.47 40.30
N GLU A 281 18.30 -71.79 39.87
CA GLU A 281 18.41 -70.33 39.96
C GLU A 281 18.96 -69.79 38.63
N SER A 282 18.05 -69.22 37.82
CA SER A 282 18.21 -68.14 36.82
C SER A 282 17.13 -68.22 35.73
#